data_AF-A0A9E0VKT6-F1
#
_entry.id   AF-A0A9E0VKT6-F1
#
_cell.length_a   1.000
_cell.length_b   1.000
_cell.length_c   1.000
_cell.angle_alpha   90.00
_cell.angle_beta   90.00
_cell.angle_gamma   90.00
#
_symmetry.space_group_name_H-M   'P 1'
#
loop_
_entity.id
_entity.type
_entity.pdbx_description
1 polymer ?
#
loop_
_entity_poly.entity_id
_entity_poly.type
_entity_poly.pdbx_seq_one_letter_code
_entity_poly.pdbx_strand_id
1 'polypeptide(L)'
;MNNQSKLSLLSLAVLASSLVAFSSHAGESGPCKQIKSACEAGGYVKGNHKKNGKGLFVDCMKKIMAGESVEGVSIPADEVAACKAKKEKHAAAKAAKAAS
;
A
#
# COMPACT_ATOMS: atom_id res chain seq x y z
N MET A 1 66.28 -3.75 27.06
CA MET A 1 65.15 -4.59 26.58
C MET A 1 63.91 -3.70 26.53
N ASN A 2 63.50 -3.18 25.38
CA ASN A 2 62.55 -3.76 24.42
C ASN A 2 61.13 -3.97 25.00
N ASN A 3 60.15 -3.13 24.62
CA ASN A 3 58.80 -3.59 24.26
C ASN A 3 57.95 -2.51 23.55
N GLN A 4 58.30 -2.21 22.29
CA GLN A 4 57.39 -1.60 21.31
C GLN A 4 56.80 -2.75 20.49
N SER A 5 55.58 -3.20 20.78
CA SER A 5 54.74 -3.98 19.86
C SER A 5 53.43 -4.39 20.54
N LYS A 6 52.33 -3.79 20.11
CA LYS A 6 51.09 -4.46 19.65
C LYS A 6 49.98 -3.43 19.46
N LEU A 7 50.23 -2.57 18.47
CA LEU A 7 49.17 -1.95 17.70
C LEU A 7 48.59 -3.06 16.81
N SER A 8 47.41 -3.60 17.13
CA SER A 8 46.58 -4.26 16.11
C SER A 8 45.14 -4.35 16.59
N LEU A 9 44.41 -3.29 16.26
CA LEU A 9 42.96 -3.26 16.15
C LEU A 9 42.54 -4.31 15.10
N LEU A 10 41.87 -5.38 15.53
CA LEU A 10 41.20 -6.34 14.65
C LEU A 10 39.82 -6.66 15.24
N SER A 11 38.93 -5.67 15.15
CA SER A 11 37.48 -5.87 15.29
C SER A 11 36.88 -6.07 13.89
N LEU A 12 36.90 -7.30 13.39
CA LEU A 12 36.26 -7.67 12.13
C LEU A 12 35.09 -8.63 12.41
N ALA A 13 33.97 -8.07 12.89
CA ALA A 13 32.70 -8.77 12.99
C ALA A 13 31.75 -8.22 11.92
N VAL A 14 31.83 -8.75 10.70
CA VAL A 14 30.83 -8.48 9.66
C VAL A 14 29.90 -9.68 9.59
N LEU A 15 28.78 -9.57 10.32
CA LEU A 15 27.65 -10.51 10.23
C LEU A 15 26.93 -10.28 8.91
N ALA A 16 27.17 -11.17 7.95
CA ALA A 16 26.32 -11.34 6.77
C ALA A 16 25.39 -12.52 7.00
N SER A 17 24.07 -12.30 7.07
CA SER A 17 23.07 -13.31 6.67
C SER A 17 21.65 -12.75 6.60
N SER A 18 21.16 -12.71 5.36
CA SER A 18 19.79 -13.04 4.92
C SER A 18 18.63 -12.20 5.45
N LEU A 19 18.33 -11.11 4.74
CA LEU A 19 16.99 -10.54 4.75
C LEU A 19 16.03 -11.51 4.05
N VAL A 20 15.22 -12.22 4.85
CA VAL A 20 14.05 -12.94 4.37
C VAL A 20 13.05 -11.95 3.75
N ALA A 21 12.87 -12.03 2.44
CA ALA A 21 11.84 -11.27 1.74
C ALA A 21 10.46 -11.81 2.14
N PHE A 22 9.76 -11.09 3.03
CA PHE A 22 8.36 -11.35 3.34
C PHE A 22 7.51 -11.13 2.07
N SER A 23 7.25 -12.20 1.32
CA SER A 23 6.15 -12.22 0.35
C SER A 23 4.85 -12.25 1.14
N SER A 24 4.28 -11.07 1.40
CA SER A 24 2.93 -10.95 1.95
C SER A 24 1.94 -11.51 0.93
N HIS A 25 1.58 -12.78 1.10
CA HIS A 25 0.47 -13.42 0.44
C HIS A 25 -0.83 -12.79 0.97
N ALA A 26 -1.21 -11.65 0.39
CA ALA A 26 -2.47 -10.98 0.66
C ALA A 26 -3.59 -11.69 -0.13
N GLY A 27 -4.07 -12.80 0.44
CA GLY A 27 -5.19 -13.58 -0.05
C GLY A 27 -6.50 -12.79 -0.08
N GLU A 28 -7.14 -12.86 -1.24
CA GLU A 28 -8.58 -12.88 -1.52
C GLU A 28 -9.53 -11.71 -1.19
N SER A 29 -9.24 -10.80 -0.26
CA SER A 29 -10.14 -9.65 0.03
C SER A 29 -9.36 -8.35 0.10
N GLY A 30 -9.15 -7.73 -1.06
CA GLY A 30 -8.37 -6.49 -1.12
C GLY A 30 -9.07 -5.34 -0.38
N PRO A 31 -8.37 -4.52 0.41
CA PRO A 31 -8.95 -3.37 1.14
C PRO A 31 -9.68 -2.39 0.21
N CYS A 32 -9.20 -2.22 -1.03
CA CYS A 32 -9.91 -1.43 -2.04
C CYS A 32 -11.30 -1.96 -2.44
N LYS A 33 -11.56 -3.26 -2.24
CA LYS A 33 -12.86 -3.90 -2.50
C LYS A 33 -13.87 -3.58 -1.40
N GLN A 34 -13.42 -3.43 -0.16
CA GLN A 34 -14.26 -2.93 0.94
C GLN A 34 -14.69 -1.50 0.65
N ILE A 35 -13.76 -0.67 0.18
CA ILE A 35 -14.06 0.72 -0.23
C ILE A 35 -15.08 0.76 -1.37
N LYS A 36 -14.90 -0.08 -2.39
CA LYS A 36 -15.85 -0.20 -3.50
C LYS A 36 -17.26 -0.56 -2.98
N SER A 37 -17.34 -1.55 -2.09
CA SER A 37 -18.63 -2.04 -1.58
C SER A 37 -19.34 -0.99 -0.73
N ALA A 38 -18.61 -0.24 0.09
CA ALA A 38 -19.16 0.85 0.88
C ALA A 38 -19.66 2.01 -0.03
N CYS A 39 -18.92 2.33 -1.09
CA CYS A 39 -19.39 3.28 -2.10
C CYS A 39 -20.68 2.82 -2.79
N GLU A 40 -20.77 1.55 -3.17
CA GLU A 40 -21.98 0.98 -3.77
C GLU A 40 -23.16 1.01 -2.80
N ALA A 41 -22.93 0.75 -1.51
CA ALA A 41 -23.94 0.88 -0.45
C ALA A 41 -24.42 2.33 -0.26
N GLY A 42 -23.55 3.32 -0.48
CA GLY A 42 -23.90 4.75 -0.51
C GLY A 42 -24.62 5.20 -1.79
N GLY A 43 -24.89 4.29 -2.72
CA GLY A 43 -25.56 4.56 -3.99
C GLY A 43 -24.62 5.08 -5.09
N TYR A 44 -23.31 5.00 -4.91
CA TYR A 44 -22.33 5.33 -5.94
C TYR A 44 -22.09 4.14 -6.83
N VAL A 45 -22.54 4.22 -8.08
CA VAL A 45 -22.45 3.12 -9.05
C VAL A 45 -21.65 3.50 -10.29
N LYS A 46 -21.11 2.49 -10.97
CA LYS A 46 -20.30 2.71 -12.17
C LYS A 46 -21.15 3.36 -13.27
N GLY A 47 -20.67 4.47 -13.82
CA GLY A 47 -21.35 5.19 -14.90
C GLY A 47 -22.36 6.26 -14.45
N ASN A 48 -22.70 6.34 -13.17
CA ASN A 48 -23.65 7.35 -12.67
C ASN A 48 -23.04 8.74 -12.40
N HIS A 49 -21.72 8.91 -12.59
CA HIS A 49 -21.07 10.24 -12.51
C HIS A 49 -21.77 11.25 -13.42
N LYS A 50 -21.96 10.91 -14.70
CA LYS A 50 -22.57 11.80 -15.70
C LYS A 50 -24.08 11.95 -15.56
N LYS A 51 -24.74 11.07 -14.80
CA LYS A 51 -26.19 11.07 -14.65
C LYS A 51 -26.63 11.85 -13.41
N ASN A 52 -25.95 11.64 -12.29
CA ASN A 52 -26.40 12.11 -10.97
C ASN A 52 -25.24 12.64 -10.11
N GLY A 53 -24.00 12.71 -10.62
CA GLY A 53 -22.82 13.01 -9.81
C GLY A 53 -22.44 11.90 -8.81
N LYS A 54 -23.04 10.71 -8.93
CA LYS A 54 -22.81 9.56 -8.03
C LYS A 54 -22.03 8.44 -8.71
N GLY A 55 -20.88 8.78 -9.27
CA GLY A 55 -19.96 7.83 -9.87
C GLY A 55 -19.15 7.09 -8.83
N LEU A 56 -19.17 5.75 -8.90
CA LEU A 56 -18.38 4.87 -8.02
C LEU A 56 -16.90 5.29 -7.92
N PHE A 57 -16.26 5.58 -9.06
CA PHE A 57 -14.82 5.80 -9.09
C PHE A 57 -14.41 7.26 -8.85
N VAL A 58 -15.04 8.21 -9.55
CA VAL A 58 -14.65 9.62 -9.54
C VAL A 58 -15.17 10.34 -8.30
N ASP A 59 -16.42 10.05 -7.91
CA ASP A 59 -17.10 10.78 -6.84
C ASP A 59 -16.96 10.10 -5.49
N CYS A 60 -16.84 8.77 -5.45
CA CYS A 60 -16.64 8.04 -4.19
C CYS A 60 -15.20 7.57 -3.98
N MET A 61 -14.72 6.57 -4.73
CA MET A 61 -13.42 5.96 -4.43
C MET A 61 -12.27 6.96 -4.49
N LYS A 62 -12.23 7.85 -5.49
CA LYS A 62 -11.16 8.85 -5.62
C LYS A 62 -11.14 9.83 -4.44
N LYS A 63 -12.32 10.26 -3.97
CA LYS A 63 -12.49 11.15 -2.82
C LYS A 63 -12.03 10.49 -1.52
N ILE A 64 -12.50 9.27 -1.26
CA ILE A 64 -12.08 8.49 -0.09
C ILE A 64 -10.57 8.23 -0.12
N MET A 65 -10.02 7.86 -1.27
CA MET A 65 -8.56 7.68 -1.40
C MET A 65 -7.79 9.01 -1.25
N ALA A 66 -8.38 10.16 -1.53
CA ALA A 66 -7.78 11.46 -1.24
C ALA A 66 -7.84 11.83 0.27
N GLY A 67 -8.56 11.04 1.08
CA GLY A 67 -8.84 11.35 2.49
C GLY A 67 -10.07 12.22 2.69
N GLU A 68 -10.87 12.44 1.64
CA GLU A 68 -12.13 13.17 1.72
C GLU A 68 -13.27 12.23 2.13
N SER A 69 -14.18 12.70 2.97
CA SER A 69 -15.39 11.96 3.33
C SER A 69 -16.43 12.04 2.22
N VAL A 70 -17.22 10.99 2.05
CA VAL A 70 -18.25 10.89 1.01
C VAL A 70 -19.59 10.62 1.67
N GLU A 71 -20.62 11.35 1.25
CA GLU A 71 -21.93 11.31 1.88
C GLU A 71 -22.56 9.91 1.78
N GLY A 72 -23.02 9.36 2.91
CA GLY A 72 -23.57 8.01 2.97
C GLY A 72 -22.53 6.88 2.90
N VAL A 73 -21.23 7.20 2.97
CA VAL A 73 -20.14 6.20 2.94
C VAL A 73 -19.23 6.40 4.14
N SER A 74 -19.22 5.41 5.04
CA SER A 74 -18.34 5.40 6.22
C SER A 74 -17.33 4.26 6.08
N ILE A 75 -16.05 4.60 6.12
CA ILE A 75 -14.95 3.65 5.97
C ILE A 75 -13.88 3.99 7.01
N PRO A 76 -13.34 2.99 7.73
CA PRO A 76 -12.24 3.21 8.66
C PRO A 76 -10.96 3.63 7.92
N ALA A 77 -10.18 4.53 8.52
CA ALA A 77 -8.96 5.07 7.92
C ALA A 77 -7.93 3.97 7.59
N ASP A 78 -7.87 2.90 8.38
CA ASP A 78 -7.02 1.73 8.15
C ASP A 78 -7.29 1.04 6.80
N GLU A 79 -8.55 0.94 6.39
CA GLU A 79 -8.93 0.35 5.09
C GLU A 79 -8.48 1.24 3.92
N VAL A 80 -8.54 2.57 4.10
CA VAL A 80 -8.05 3.54 3.13
C VAL A 80 -6.52 3.43 2.99
N ALA A 81 -5.80 3.36 4.11
CA ALA A 81 -4.35 3.19 4.13
C ALA A 81 -3.93 1.86 3.49
N ALA A 82 -4.60 0.76 3.83
CA ALA A 82 -4.35 -0.55 3.26
C ALA A 82 -4.62 -0.57 1.74
N CYS A 83 -5.65 0.12 1.26
CA CYS A 83 -5.90 0.26 -0.18
C CYS A 83 -4.80 1.07 -0.88
N LYS A 84 -4.31 2.16 -0.29
CA LYS A 84 -3.18 2.94 -0.83
C LYS A 84 -1.93 2.06 -0.95
N ALA A 85 -1.55 1.38 0.12
CA ALA A 85 -0.39 0.49 0.14
C ALA A 85 -0.51 -0.63 -0.91
N LYS A 86 -1.71 -1.19 -1.12
CA LYS A 86 -1.94 -2.18 -2.18
C LYS A 86 -1.75 -1.58 -3.58
N LYS A 87 -2.22 -0.36 -3.83
CA LYS A 87 -2.01 0.32 -5.14
C LYS A 87 -0.53 0.57 -5.42
N GLU A 88 0.23 0.98 -4.41
CA GLU A 88 1.68 1.18 -4.53
C GLU A 88 2.42 -0.12 -4.82
N LYS A 89 2.07 -1.21 -4.13
CA LYS A 89 2.61 -2.55 -4.41
C LYS A 89 2.30 -3.01 -5.83
N HIS A 90 1.09 -2.78 -6.34
CA HIS A 90 0.74 -3.08 -7.73
C HIS A 90 1.49 -2.20 -8.74
N ALA A 91 1.72 -0.92 -8.44
CA ALA A 91 2.49 -0.02 -9.28
C ALA A 91 3.97 -0.46 -9.34
N ALA A 92 4.56 -0.79 -8.20
CA ALA A 92 5.92 -1.32 -8.11
C ALA A 92 6.07 -2.66 -8.83
N ALA A 93 5.12 -3.58 -8.68
CA ALA A 93 5.11 -4.85 -9.39
C ALA A 93 4.96 -4.67 -10.91
N LYS A 94 4.13 -3.71 -11.37
CA LYS A 94 4.04 -3.37 -12.80
C LYS A 94 5.35 -2.78 -13.32
N ALA A 95 6.00 -1.91 -12.57
CA ALA A 95 7.29 -1.34 -12.95
C ALA A 95 8.38 -2.41 -13.04
N ALA A 96 8.46 -3.33 -12.08
CA ALA A 96 9.40 -4.46 -12.11
C ALA A 96 9.15 -5.39 -13.31
N LYS A 97 7.87 -5.68 -13.63
CA LYS A 97 7.50 -6.49 -14.79
C LYS A 97 7.75 -5.79 -16.13
N ALA A 98 7.69 -4.46 -16.18
CA ALA A 98 7.98 -3.69 -17.39
C ALA A 98 9.50 -3.54 -17.66
N ALA A 99 10.34 -3.82 -16.66
CA ALA A 99 11.79 -3.80 -16.75
C ALA A 99 12.41 -5.19 -17.00
N SER A 100 11.57 -6.23 -17.11
CA SER A 100 11.93 -7.61 -17.46
C SER A 100 11.51 -7.91 -18.89
#